data_AF-A0A3D5J8G1-F1
#
_entry.id   AF-A0A3D5J8G1-F1
#
_cell.length_a   1.000
_cell.length_b   1.000
_cell.length_c   1.000
_cell.angle_alpha   90.00
_cell.angle_beta   90.00
_cell.angle_gamma   90.00
#
_symmetry.space_group_name_H-M   'P 1'
#
loop_
_entity.id
_entity.type
_entity.pdbx_description
1 polymer ?
#
loop_
_entity_poly.entity_id
_entity_poly.type
_entity_poly.pdbx_seq_one_letter_code
_entity_poly.pdbx_strand_id
1 'polypeptide(L)'
;MAFLVKKRGKLSYYYEGEDPVLSAMVVEEQPDGDLRIHFSGLTGGHSATKVLQLDSVTTMEPAIEVPLVFRCWEHWLREAGICQSIAEIDFIEIHAFGAQPKSPSPLSDPTGYRKEQERVRAEYAKAYRNFF
;
A
#
# COMPACT_ATOMS: atom_id res chain seq x y z
N MET A 1 8.82 -13.77 -4.35
CA MET A 1 9.13 -15.13 -3.80
C MET A 1 7.78 -15.65 -3.39
N ALA A 2 7.41 -16.88 -3.74
CA ALA A 2 6.05 -17.35 -3.46
C ALA A 2 5.70 -17.21 -1.96
N PHE A 3 4.50 -16.71 -1.67
CA PHE A 3 4.03 -16.55 -0.30
C PHE A 3 4.06 -17.85 0.48
N LEU A 4 4.38 -17.74 1.77
CA LEU A 4 3.99 -18.72 2.76
C LEU A 4 2.54 -18.43 3.19
N VAL A 5 1.74 -19.48 3.32
CA VAL A 5 0.32 -19.36 3.63
C VAL A 5 -0.01 -20.11 4.92
N LYS A 6 -0.62 -19.42 5.87
CA LYS A 6 -1.14 -20.01 7.11
C LYS A 6 -2.66 -19.87 7.16
N LYS A 7 -3.39 -20.98 7.30
CA LYS A 7 -4.84 -20.98 7.45
C LYS A 7 -5.28 -21.07 8.91
N ARG A 8 -6.32 -20.32 9.28
CA ARG A 8 -6.99 -20.36 10.60
C ARG A 8 -8.49 -20.11 10.43
N GLY A 9 -9.29 -21.19 10.42
CA GLY A 9 -10.72 -21.08 10.11
C GLY A 9 -10.92 -20.49 8.72
N LYS A 10 -11.76 -19.46 8.62
CA LYS A 10 -12.03 -18.72 7.37
C LYS A 10 -10.91 -17.77 6.92
N LEU A 11 -9.85 -17.63 7.71
CA LEU A 11 -8.75 -16.69 7.43
C LEU A 11 -7.55 -17.40 6.81
N SER A 12 -7.03 -16.83 5.72
CA SER A 12 -5.77 -17.19 5.09
C SER A 12 -4.79 -16.01 5.20
N TYR A 13 -3.65 -16.24 5.85
CA TYR A 13 -2.59 -15.26 6.07
C TYR A 13 -1.47 -15.50 5.07
N TYR A 14 -1.17 -14.51 4.23
CA TYR A 14 -0.09 -14.57 3.24
C TYR A 14 1.08 -13.72 3.72
N TYR A 15 2.25 -14.31 3.83
CA TYR A 15 3.44 -13.65 4.38
C TYR A 15 4.73 -14.16 3.74
N GLU A 16 5.82 -13.43 3.96
CA GLU A 16 7.15 -13.74 3.44
C GLU A 16 8.16 -13.87 4.57
N GLY A 17 9.20 -14.67 4.36
CA GLY A 17 10.29 -14.90 5.31
C GLY A 17 9.96 -15.93 6.39
N GLU A 18 11.00 -16.34 7.13
CA GLU A 18 10.88 -17.39 8.15
C GLU A 18 10.27 -16.88 9.47
N ASP A 19 10.60 -15.64 9.85
CA ASP A 19 10.06 -14.95 11.04
C ASP A 19 9.29 -13.68 10.64
N PRO A 20 8.06 -13.81 10.12
CA PRO A 20 7.27 -12.68 9.65
C PRO A 20 6.79 -11.83 10.84
N VAL A 21 7.05 -10.52 10.78
CA VAL A 21 6.49 -9.55 11.74
C VAL A 21 5.03 -9.23 11.40
N LEU A 22 4.65 -9.35 10.12
CA LEU A 22 3.31 -9.07 9.60
C LEU A 22 3.01 -9.94 8.37
N SER A 23 1.73 -10.05 8.02
CA SER A 23 1.27 -10.63 6.76
C SER A 23 1.13 -9.55 5.69
N ALA A 24 1.50 -9.84 4.45
CA ALA A 24 1.28 -8.94 3.32
C ALA A 24 -0.22 -8.73 3.07
N MET A 25 -0.99 -9.82 3.14
CA MET A 25 -2.46 -9.79 3.12
C MET A 25 -3.06 -10.84 4.04
N VAL A 26 -4.28 -10.56 4.51
CA VAL A 26 -5.15 -11.54 5.17
C VAL A 26 -6.44 -11.61 4.36
N VAL A 27 -6.80 -12.80 3.92
CA VAL A 27 -8.03 -13.05 3.15
C VAL A 27 -9.01 -13.78 4.04
N GLU A 28 -10.24 -13.29 4.08
CA GLU A 28 -11.38 -13.88 4.76
C GLU A 28 -12.40 -14.39 3.73
N GLU A 29 -12.63 -15.69 3.71
CA GLU A 29 -13.72 -16.30 2.94
C GLU A 29 -15.07 -16.02 3.63
N GLN A 30 -15.98 -15.35 2.92
CA GLN A 30 -17.33 -15.05 3.39
C GLN A 30 -18.28 -16.23 3.13
N PRO A 31 -19.42 -16.34 3.85
CA PRO A 31 -20.35 -17.47 3.70
C PRO A 31 -20.98 -17.62 2.31
N ASP A 32 -21.02 -16.55 1.53
CA ASP A 32 -21.53 -16.50 0.14
C ASP A 32 -20.46 -16.80 -0.91
N GLY A 33 -19.21 -17.00 -0.49
CA GLY A 33 -18.07 -17.27 -1.38
C GLY A 33 -17.26 -16.02 -1.73
N ASP A 34 -17.70 -14.83 -1.31
CA ASP A 34 -16.94 -13.60 -1.52
C ASP A 34 -15.65 -13.60 -0.69
N LEU A 35 -14.65 -12.87 -1.17
CA LEU A 35 -13.39 -12.69 -0.46
C LEU A 35 -13.31 -11.28 0.09
N ARG A 36 -13.12 -11.15 1.40
CA ARG A 36 -12.70 -9.89 2.02
C ARG A 36 -11.19 -9.92 2.21
N ILE A 37 -10.50 -8.96 1.60
CA ILE A 37 -9.04 -8.89 1.60
C ILE A 37 -8.60 -7.69 2.46
N HIS A 38 -7.76 -7.95 3.45
CA HIS A 38 -7.08 -6.93 4.24
C HIS A 38 -5.63 -6.83 3.79
N PHE A 39 -5.27 -5.75 3.10
CA PHE A 39 -3.89 -5.46 2.72
C PHE A 39 -3.12 -4.81 3.88
N SER A 40 -1.84 -5.15 4.00
CA SER A 40 -0.94 -4.38 4.85
C SER A 40 -0.71 -2.98 4.29
N GLY A 41 -0.65 -2.00 5.19
CA GLY A 41 -0.32 -0.62 4.86
C GLY A 41 1.12 -0.49 4.35
N LEU A 42 1.31 0.30 3.30
CA LEU A 42 2.61 0.56 2.68
C LEU A 42 2.95 2.04 2.82
N THR A 43 4.21 2.36 3.10
CA THR A 43 4.68 3.74 3.32
C THR A 43 5.10 4.44 2.01
N GLY A 44 4.59 3.98 0.87
CA GLY A 44 4.91 4.51 -0.45
C GLY A 44 6.21 3.92 -1.00
N GLY A 45 7.17 4.78 -1.37
CA GLY A 45 8.34 4.39 -2.17
C GLY A 45 9.20 3.28 -1.56
N HIS A 46 9.52 3.31 -0.27
CA HIS A 46 10.41 2.30 0.35
C HIS A 46 9.80 0.90 0.32
N SER A 47 8.52 0.78 0.69
CA SER A 47 7.84 -0.50 0.65
C SER A 47 7.71 -1.00 -0.79
N ALA A 48 7.39 -0.11 -1.73
CA ALA A 48 7.25 -0.46 -3.14
C ALA A 48 8.56 -0.91 -3.78
N THR A 49 9.69 -0.26 -3.47
CA THR A 49 11.01 -0.68 -3.95
C THR A 49 11.32 -2.11 -3.52
N LYS A 50 11.00 -2.48 -2.27
CA LYS A 50 11.23 -3.85 -1.80
C LYS A 50 10.29 -4.86 -2.45
N VAL A 51 8.98 -4.58 -2.47
CA VAL A 51 7.96 -5.51 -2.98
C VAL A 51 8.10 -5.70 -4.49
N LEU A 52 8.31 -4.62 -5.24
CA LEU A 52 8.38 -4.63 -6.70
C LEU A 52 9.81 -4.73 -7.23
N GLN A 53 10.81 -4.84 -6.35
CA GLN A 53 12.24 -4.94 -6.69
C GLN A 53 12.71 -3.81 -7.63
N LEU A 54 12.39 -2.57 -7.28
CA LEU A 54 12.77 -1.40 -8.08
C LEU A 54 14.24 -1.00 -7.82
N ASP A 55 14.90 -0.41 -8.81
CA ASP A 55 16.29 0.03 -8.68
C ASP A 55 16.47 1.32 -7.85
N SER A 56 15.39 2.07 -7.64
CA SER A 56 15.42 3.34 -6.92
C SER A 56 14.22 3.52 -6.00
N VAL A 57 14.39 4.37 -4.99
CA VAL A 57 13.35 4.72 -4.02
C VAL A 57 12.82 6.10 -4.34
N THR A 58 11.57 6.17 -4.80
CA THR A 58 10.84 7.44 -4.90
C THR A 58 10.52 7.96 -3.49
N THR A 59 10.50 9.28 -3.31
CA THR A 59 10.22 9.90 -2.02
C THR A 59 9.58 11.27 -2.21
N MET A 60 8.48 11.52 -1.52
CA MET A 60 7.74 12.80 -1.55
C MET A 60 7.20 13.16 -2.94
N GLU A 61 6.84 12.15 -3.73
CA GLU A 61 6.27 12.32 -5.07
C GLU A 61 4.96 11.50 -5.17
N PRO A 62 3.84 12.05 -4.68
CA PRO A 62 2.61 11.28 -4.48
C PRO A 62 2.05 10.70 -5.76
N ALA A 63 2.22 11.39 -6.89
CA ALA A 63 1.78 10.95 -8.21
C ALA A 63 2.46 9.64 -8.67
N ILE A 64 3.62 9.29 -8.10
CA ILE A 64 4.32 8.03 -8.36
C ILE A 64 4.12 7.06 -7.20
N GLU A 65 4.24 7.53 -5.96
CA GLU A 65 4.18 6.68 -4.77
C GLU A 65 2.81 6.02 -4.57
N VAL A 66 1.71 6.74 -4.86
CA VAL A 66 0.36 6.19 -4.71
C VAL A 66 0.11 5.05 -5.69
N PRO A 67 0.31 5.20 -7.02
CA PRO A 67 0.20 4.07 -7.96
C PRO A 67 1.09 2.89 -7.61
N LEU A 68 2.27 3.14 -7.04
CA LEU A 68 3.18 2.07 -6.61
C LEU A 68 2.59 1.20 -5.50
N VAL A 69 1.89 1.78 -4.51
CA VAL A 69 1.18 1.02 -3.47
C VAL A 69 0.17 0.06 -4.08
N PHE A 70 -0.62 0.53 -5.04
CA PHE A 70 -1.60 -0.32 -5.73
C PHE A 70 -0.96 -1.42 -6.57
N ARG A 71 0.17 -1.13 -7.23
CA ARG A 71 0.94 -2.16 -7.93
C ARG A 71 1.51 -3.22 -6.99
N CYS A 72 1.90 -2.87 -5.77
CA CYS A 72 2.28 -3.85 -4.75
C CYS A 72 1.11 -4.77 -4.40
N TRP A 73 -0.08 -4.20 -4.17
CA TRP A 73 -1.26 -5.00 -3.88
C TRP A 73 -1.66 -5.90 -5.05
N GLU A 74 -1.61 -5.40 -6.29
CA GLU A 74 -1.82 -6.20 -7.50
C GLU A 74 -0.79 -7.34 -7.63
N HIS A 75 0.49 -7.05 -7.36
CA HIS A 75 1.54 -8.07 -7.35
C HIS A 75 1.23 -9.18 -6.34
N TRP A 76 0.82 -8.82 -5.13
CA TRP A 76 0.45 -9.78 -4.12
C TRP A 76 -0.81 -10.58 -4.48
N LEU A 77 -1.83 -9.94 -5.06
CA LEU A 77 -3.04 -10.63 -5.55
C LEU A 77 -2.70 -11.68 -6.60
N ARG A 78 -1.79 -11.35 -7.52
CA ARG A 78 -1.27 -12.29 -8.52
C ARG A 78 -0.49 -13.43 -7.89
N GLU A 79 0.44 -13.14 -6.98
CA GLU A 79 1.24 -14.17 -6.30
C GLU A 79 0.36 -15.11 -5.44
N ALA A 80 -0.72 -14.59 -4.86
CA ALA A 80 -1.70 -15.37 -4.11
C ALA A 80 -2.66 -16.18 -5.01
N GLY A 81 -2.65 -15.95 -6.33
CA GLY A 81 -3.55 -16.59 -7.29
C GLY A 81 -5.01 -16.15 -7.17
N ILE A 82 -5.26 -14.95 -6.62
CA ILE A 82 -6.62 -14.44 -6.36
C ILE A 82 -7.21 -13.79 -7.61
N CYS A 83 -6.48 -12.88 -8.24
CA CYS A 83 -6.87 -12.24 -9.51
C CYS A 83 -5.63 -11.76 -10.28
N GLN A 84 -5.80 -11.41 -11.56
CA GLN A 84 -4.72 -10.95 -12.42
C GLN A 84 -4.56 -9.43 -12.43
N SER A 85 -5.55 -8.67 -11.98
CA SER A 85 -5.45 -7.23 -11.82
C SER A 85 -6.25 -6.74 -10.63
N ILE A 86 -5.76 -5.69 -9.97
CA ILE A 86 -6.49 -5.00 -8.92
C ILE A 86 -7.81 -4.39 -9.44
N ALA A 87 -7.93 -4.18 -10.76
CA ALA A 87 -9.18 -3.75 -11.39
C ALA A 87 -10.29 -4.82 -11.36
N GLU A 88 -9.97 -6.08 -11.03
CA GLU A 88 -10.95 -7.15 -10.82
C GLU A 88 -11.54 -7.15 -9.40
N ILE A 89 -11.05 -6.29 -8.50
CA ILE A 89 -11.61 -6.14 -7.16
C ILE A 89 -12.88 -5.27 -7.24
N ASP A 90 -14.02 -5.83 -6.84
CA ASP A 90 -15.32 -5.17 -6.93
C ASP A 90 -15.44 -3.90 -6.08
N PHE A 91 -14.75 -3.87 -4.94
CA PHE A 91 -14.81 -2.77 -3.99
C PHE A 91 -13.48 -2.60 -3.25
N ILE A 92 -12.94 -1.38 -3.26
CA ILE A 92 -11.74 -1.01 -2.52
C ILE A 92 -12.05 0.16 -1.59
N GLU A 93 -11.91 -0.07 -0.29
CA GLU A 93 -11.92 0.98 0.73
C GLU A 93 -10.51 1.21 1.23
N ILE A 94 -10.09 2.48 1.32
CA ILE A 94 -8.74 2.85 1.76
C ILE A 94 -8.81 3.92 2.83
N HIS A 95 -8.16 3.64 3.95
CA HIS A 95 -7.96 4.60 5.02
C HIS A 95 -6.56 5.21 4.84
N ALA A 96 -6.49 6.21 3.95
CA ALA A 96 -5.23 6.87 3.64
C ALA A 96 -4.87 7.90 4.72
N PHE A 97 -3.65 7.81 5.25
CA PHE A 97 -3.08 8.84 6.12
C PHE A 97 -2.36 9.90 5.28
N GLY A 98 -2.48 11.16 5.68
CA GLY A 98 -1.72 12.24 5.05
C GLY A 98 -0.23 12.11 5.35
N ALA A 99 0.63 12.31 4.35
CA ALA A 99 2.06 12.35 4.56
C ALA A 99 2.51 13.63 5.27
N GLN A 100 3.57 13.50 6.05
CA GLN A 100 4.27 14.64 6.66
C GLN A 100 5.47 15.03 5.77
N PRO A 101 5.75 16.32 5.59
CA PRO A 101 6.97 16.77 4.93
C PRO A 101 8.23 16.17 5.57
N LYS A 102 9.19 15.76 4.75
CA LYS A 102 10.54 15.38 5.21
C LYS A 102 11.46 16.58 5.42
N SER A 103 11.15 17.70 4.77
CA SER A 103 11.84 18.99 4.89
C SER A 103 10.88 20.12 4.49
N PRO A 104 11.09 21.37 4.94
CA PRO A 104 12.06 21.78 5.97
C PRO A 104 11.67 21.25 7.36
N SER A 105 12.50 21.46 8.40
CA SER A 105 12.11 21.06 9.76
C SER A 105 11.07 22.02 10.34
N PRO A 106 10.00 21.53 11.00
CA PRO A 106 9.01 22.39 11.63
C PRO A 106 9.58 23.21 12.80
N LEU A 107 10.74 22.83 13.34
CA LEU A 107 11.42 23.56 14.42
C LEU A 107 12.23 24.74 13.87
N SER A 108 12.87 24.58 12.71
CA SER A 108 13.71 25.62 12.12
C SER A 108 12.94 26.54 11.16
N ASP A 109 11.93 26.00 10.46
CA ASP A 109 11.07 26.74 9.55
C ASP A 109 9.61 26.24 9.64
N PRO A 110 8.85 26.70 10.67
CA PRO A 110 7.45 26.31 10.83
C PRO A 110 6.56 26.73 9.66
N THR A 111 6.88 27.84 8.99
CA THR A 111 6.05 28.39 7.91
C THR A 111 6.27 27.62 6.62
N GLY A 112 7.52 27.34 6.25
CA GLY A 112 7.85 26.48 5.12
C GLY A 112 7.32 25.07 5.31
N TYR A 113 7.41 24.51 6.52
CA TYR A 113 6.83 23.19 6.81
C TYR A 113 5.33 23.14 6.57
N ARG A 114 4.57 24.15 7.04
CA ARG A 114 3.12 24.22 6.80
C ARG A 114 2.77 24.32 5.31
N LYS A 115 3.48 25.18 4.55
CA LYS A 115 3.28 25.30 3.10
C LYS A 115 3.54 23.98 2.39
N GLU A 116 4.62 23.29 2.76
CA GLU A 116 4.95 21.99 2.18
C GLU A 116 3.92 20.91 2.58
N GLN A 117 3.42 20.95 3.82
CA GLN A 117 2.35 20.06 4.26
C GLN A 117 1.07 20.26 3.45
N GLU A 118 0.69 21.51 3.16
CA GLU A 118 -0.45 21.83 2.29
C GLU A 118 -0.24 21.31 0.87
N ARG A 119 0.93 21.54 0.26
CA ARG A 119 1.30 21.04 -1.07
C ARG A 119 1.18 19.51 -1.14
N VAL A 120 1.85 18.82 -0.22
CA VAL A 120 1.90 17.34 -0.17
C VAL A 120 0.51 16.76 0.04
N ARG A 121 -0.30 17.32 0.95
CA ARG A 121 -1.70 16.88 1.14
C ARG A 121 -2.52 17.02 -0.15
N ALA A 122 -2.41 18.15 -0.84
CA ALA A 122 -3.12 18.37 -2.10
C ALA A 122 -2.68 17.37 -3.18
N GLU A 123 -1.38 17.07 -3.28
CA GLU A 123 -0.85 16.12 -4.24
C GLU A 123 -1.24 14.67 -3.94
N TYR A 124 -1.20 14.22 -2.68
CA TYR A 124 -1.71 12.89 -2.31
C TYR A 124 -3.19 12.76 -2.62
N ALA A 125 -4.01 13.77 -2.27
CA ALA A 125 -5.44 13.76 -2.58
C ALA A 125 -5.68 13.66 -4.10
N LYS A 126 -4.92 14.41 -4.90
CA LYS A 126 -4.96 14.32 -6.37
C LYS A 126 -4.52 12.95 -6.88
N ALA A 127 -3.46 12.38 -6.32
CA ALA A 127 -2.92 11.10 -6.74
C ALA A 127 -3.91 9.95 -6.47
N TYR A 128 -4.53 9.91 -5.29
CA TYR A 128 -5.59 8.94 -4.99
C TYR A 128 -6.80 9.13 -5.90
N ARG A 129 -7.23 10.38 -6.16
CA ARG A 129 -8.33 10.67 -7.09
C ARG A 129 -8.02 10.25 -8.52
N ASN A 130 -6.77 10.30 -8.96
CA ASN A 130 -6.40 9.95 -10.33
C ASN A 130 -6.24 8.44 -10.54
N PHE A 131 -6.09 7.67 -9.45
CA PHE A 131 -5.96 6.23 -9.54
C PHE A 131 -7.33 5.55 -9.78
N PHE A 132 -8.39 6.10 -9.18
CA PHE A 132 -9.77 5.66 -9.36
C PHE A 132 -10.51 6.55 -10.37
#